data_AF-A0A960FIJ3-F1
#
_entry.id   AF-A0A960FIJ3-F1
#
_cell.length_a   1.000
_cell.length_b   1.000
_cell.length_c   1.000
_cell.angle_alpha   90.00
_cell.angle_beta   90.00
_cell.angle_gamma   90.00
#
_symmetry.space_group_name_H-M   'P 1'
#
loop_
_entity.id
_entity.type
_entity.pdbx_description
1 polymer ?
#
loop_
_entity_poly.entity_id
_entity_poly.type
_entity_poly.pdbx_seq_one_letter_code
_entity_poly.pdbx_strand_id
1 'polypeptide(L)'
;MLALTLGSARHLAVAIVVVFVVLAVVSAKAIANVTWKITTMLVMVGFALGVWTQRANLSDCAEQARAKATVGDTSPTSCTFFGVTVDVPGVTIPGGDAG
;
A
#
# COMPACT_ATOMS: atom_id res chain seq x y z
N MET A 1 54.96 -33.59 -18.83
CA MET A 1 54.39 -32.23 -18.80
C MET A 1 53.11 -32.20 -17.94
N LEU A 2 53.21 -32.50 -16.64
CA LEU A 2 52.08 -32.39 -15.66
C LEU A 2 52.46 -31.56 -14.43
N ALA A 3 53.58 -30.84 -14.49
CA ALA A 3 54.11 -30.01 -13.41
C ALA A 3 53.73 -28.53 -13.55
N LEU A 4 52.65 -28.21 -14.30
CA LEU A 4 51.90 -26.96 -14.08
C LEU A 4 51.13 -27.09 -12.74
N THR A 5 51.93 -27.17 -11.69
CA THR A 5 51.75 -26.66 -10.34
C THR A 5 50.36 -26.85 -9.76
N LEU A 6 50.24 -27.92 -8.97
CA LEU A 6 49.14 -28.16 -8.03
C LEU A 6 48.85 -26.92 -7.16
N GLY A 7 49.88 -26.10 -6.87
CA GLY A 7 49.76 -24.81 -6.21
C GLY A 7 49.06 -23.74 -7.06
N SER A 8 49.40 -23.60 -8.35
CA SER A 8 48.72 -22.64 -9.24
C SER A 8 47.30 -23.06 -9.58
N ALA A 9 47.04 -24.35 -9.76
CA ALA A 9 45.69 -24.86 -9.97
C ALA A 9 44.81 -24.59 -8.74
N ARG A 10 45.35 -24.76 -7.53
CA ARG A 10 44.65 -24.46 -6.29
C ARG A 10 44.39 -22.96 -6.12
N HIS A 11 45.35 -22.10 -6.43
CA HIS A 11 45.14 -20.65 -6.41
C HIS A 11 44.12 -20.18 -7.44
N LEU A 12 44.14 -20.74 -8.65
CA LEU A 12 43.15 -20.44 -9.68
C LEU A 12 41.74 -20.86 -9.24
N ALA A 13 41.60 -22.05 -8.65
CA ALA A 13 40.32 -22.53 -8.14
C ALA A 13 39.78 -21.62 -7.03
N VAL A 14 40.63 -21.19 -6.09
CA VAL A 14 40.23 -20.25 -5.03
C VAL A 14 39.82 -18.90 -5.63
N ALA A 15 40.56 -18.37 -6.60
CA ALA A 15 40.22 -17.12 -7.27
C ALA A 15 38.84 -17.19 -7.96
N ILE A 16 38.55 -18.29 -8.65
CA ILE A 16 37.24 -18.51 -9.31
C ILE A 16 36.11 -18.55 -8.28
N VAL A 17 36.29 -19.27 -7.17
CA VAL A 17 35.28 -19.34 -6.10
C VAL A 17 35.03 -17.96 -5.50
N VAL A 18 36.08 -17.19 -5.24
CA VAL A 18 35.95 -15.81 -4.72
C VAL A 18 35.18 -14.93 -5.69
N VAL A 19 35.47 -15.00 -7.00
CA VAL A 19 34.72 -14.26 -8.03
C VAL A 19 33.25 -14.66 -8.04
N PHE A 20 32.94 -15.95 -7.94
CA PHE A 20 31.56 -16.44 -7.89
C PHE A 20 30.81 -15.93 -6.66
N VAL A 21 31.46 -15.91 -5.49
CA VAL A 21 30.88 -15.38 -4.26
C VAL A 21 30.59 -13.89 -4.40
N VAL A 22 31.52 -13.12 -4.96
CA VAL A 22 31.30 -11.68 -5.21
C VAL A 22 30.13 -11.47 -6.16
N LEU A 23 30.08 -12.20 -7.27
CA LEU A 23 28.96 -12.13 -8.23
C LEU A 23 27.62 -12.51 -7.59
N ALA A 24 27.60 -13.52 -6.72
CA ALA A 24 26.40 -13.93 -5.98
C ALA A 24 25.91 -12.82 -5.04
N VAL A 25 26.81 -12.12 -4.35
CA VAL A 25 26.43 -10.99 -3.48
C VAL A 25 25.90 -9.82 -4.30
N VAL A 26 26.54 -9.49 -5.42
CA VAL A 26 26.11 -8.40 -6.31
C VAL A 26 24.73 -8.69 -6.90
N SER A 27 24.49 -9.92 -7.37
CA SER A 27 23.20 -10.33 -7.93
C SER A 27 22.10 -10.34 -6.86
N ALA A 28 22.38 -10.84 -5.65
CA ALA A 28 21.43 -10.80 -4.54
C ALA A 28 21.05 -9.35 -4.17
N LYS A 29 22.01 -8.43 -4.16
CA LYS A 29 21.76 -7.00 -3.92
C LYS A 29 20.92 -6.37 -5.03
N ALA A 30 21.17 -6.73 -6.30
CA ALA A 30 20.38 -6.24 -7.41
C ALA A 30 18.90 -6.67 -7.31
N ILE A 31 18.66 -7.95 -7.01
CA ILE A 31 17.30 -8.49 -6.83
C ILE A 31 16.59 -7.79 -5.66
N ALA A 32 17.25 -7.67 -4.50
CA ALA A 32 16.68 -7.01 -3.34
C ALA A 32 16.26 -5.55 -3.62
N ASN A 33 17.05 -4.83 -4.41
CA ASN A 33 16.77 -3.44 -4.77
C ASN A 33 15.57 -3.31 -5.71
N VAL A 34 15.39 -4.29 -6.61
CA VAL A 34 14.22 -4.37 -7.50
C VAL A 34 12.96 -4.73 -6.71
N THR A 35 13.05 -5.72 -5.82
CA THR A 35 11.91 -6.11 -4.96
C THR A 35 11.45 -4.93 -4.11
N TRP A 36 12.38 -4.18 -3.50
CA TRP A 36 12.04 -2.99 -2.72
C TRP A 36 11.24 -1.96 -3.55
N LYS A 37 11.71 -1.65 -4.78
CA LYS A 37 11.00 -0.73 -5.68
C LYS A 37 9.58 -1.19 -6.00
N ILE A 38 9.40 -2.48 -6.31
CA ILE A 38 8.09 -3.03 -6.65
C ILE A 38 7.17 -3.01 -5.42
N THR A 39 7.66 -3.42 -4.25
CA THR A 39 6.89 -3.39 -3.01
C THR A 39 6.48 -1.98 -2.64
N THR A 40 7.38 -1.00 -2.68
CA THR A 40 7.04 0.40 -2.41
C THR A 40 5.99 0.92 -3.39
N MET A 41 6.11 0.60 -4.69
CA MET A 41 5.13 0.97 -5.70
C MET A 41 3.76 0.36 -5.41
N LEU A 42 3.69 -0.94 -5.11
CA LEU A 42 2.44 -1.63 -4.74
C LEU A 42 1.79 -1.03 -3.50
N VAL A 43 2.60 -0.71 -2.48
CA VAL A 43 2.10 -0.06 -1.25
C VAL A 43 1.52 1.31 -1.59
N MET A 44 2.21 2.12 -2.39
CA MET A 44 1.71 3.43 -2.82
C MET A 44 0.42 3.33 -3.64
N VAL A 45 0.32 2.37 -4.56
CA VAL A 45 -0.91 2.09 -5.31
C VAL A 45 -2.03 1.66 -4.37
N GLY A 46 -1.75 0.78 -3.41
CA GLY A 46 -2.71 0.37 -2.38
C GLY A 46 -3.22 1.55 -1.56
N PHE A 47 -2.34 2.46 -1.14
CA PHE A 47 -2.73 3.69 -0.46
C PHE A 47 -3.55 4.61 -1.37
N ALA A 48 -3.15 4.80 -2.63
CA ALA A 48 -3.88 5.64 -3.58
C ALA A 48 -5.31 5.11 -3.82
N LEU A 49 -5.46 3.80 -4.01
CA LEU A 49 -6.78 3.15 -4.13
C LEU A 49 -7.58 3.25 -2.83
N GLY A 50 -6.91 3.09 -1.68
CA GLY A 50 -7.50 3.28 -0.35
C GLY A 50 -8.02 4.70 -0.11
N VAL A 51 -7.31 5.72 -0.58
CA VAL A 51 -7.74 7.13 -0.51
C VAL A 51 -8.85 7.41 -1.53
N TRP A 52 -8.78 6.84 -2.73
CA TRP A 52 -9.82 6.99 -3.74
C TRP A 52 -11.17 6.42 -3.28
N THR A 53 -11.17 5.25 -2.65
CA THR A 53 -12.41 4.68 -2.08
C THR A 53 -12.91 5.52 -0.90
N GLN A 54 -12.02 6.09 -0.08
CA GLN A 54 -12.43 7.03 0.97
C GLN A 54 -13.12 8.26 0.38
N ARG A 55 -12.58 8.83 -0.71
CA ARG A 55 -13.17 10.00 -1.36
C ARG A 55 -14.58 9.73 -1.89
N ALA A 56 -14.80 8.58 -2.53
CA ALA A 56 -16.10 8.20 -3.07
C ALA A 56 -17.15 7.97 -1.98
N ASN A 57 -16.80 7.22 -0.91
CA ASN A 57 -17.71 6.98 0.21
C ASN A 57 -18.09 8.29 0.93
N LEU A 58 -17.17 9.25 1.03
CA LEU A 58 -17.42 10.53 1.69
C LEU A 58 -18.34 11.43 0.85
N SER A 59 -18.19 11.44 -0.49
CA SER A 59 -19.12 12.15 -1.37
C SER A 59 -20.51 11.55 -1.36
N ASP A 60 -20.62 10.21 -1.41
CA ASP A 60 -21.92 9.53 -1.43
C ASP A 60 -22.67 9.68 -0.10
N CYS A 61 -21.94 9.69 1.02
CA CYS A 61 -22.51 9.95 2.35
C CYS A 61 -22.99 11.41 2.47
N ALA A 62 -22.21 12.37 1.97
CA ALA A 62 -22.59 13.78 2.00
C ALA A 62 -23.81 14.07 1.13
N GLU A 63 -23.92 13.43 -0.04
CA GLU A 63 -25.09 13.55 -0.93
C GLU A 63 -26.35 12.96 -0.27
N GLN A 64 -26.23 11.79 0.39
CA GLN A 64 -27.35 11.17 1.11
C GLN A 64 -27.81 12.00 2.31
N ALA A 65 -26.87 12.54 3.10
CA ALA A 65 -27.20 13.43 4.22
C ALA A 65 -27.89 14.71 3.74
N ARG A 66 -27.46 15.29 2.61
CA ARG A 66 -28.11 16.43 1.96
C ARG A 66 -29.52 16.09 1.50
N ALA A 67 -29.69 14.95 0.82
CA ALA A 67 -31.01 14.50 0.36
C ALA A 67 -32.00 14.34 1.53
N LYS A 68 -31.56 13.73 2.64
CA LYS A 68 -32.37 13.58 3.86
C LYS A 68 -32.71 14.91 4.55
N ALA A 69 -31.75 15.83 4.62
CA ALA A 69 -31.99 17.17 5.15
C ALA A 69 -33.02 17.95 4.32
N THR A 70 -33.04 17.74 2.99
CA THR A 70 -33.99 18.41 2.08
C THR A 70 -35.44 17.93 2.30
N VAL A 71 -35.63 16.69 2.76
CA VAL A 71 -36.95 16.10 3.03
C VAL A 71 -37.34 16.13 4.51
N GLY A 72 -36.51 16.74 5.37
CA GLY A 72 -36.78 16.86 6.81
C GLY A 72 -36.68 15.55 7.60
N ASP A 73 -36.00 14.53 7.05
CA ASP A 73 -35.83 13.23 7.72
C ASP A 73 -34.67 13.28 8.72
N THR A 74 -34.97 13.14 10.01
CA THR A 74 -34.00 13.14 11.13
C THR A 74 -33.38 11.76 11.39
N SER A 75 -33.66 10.76 10.55
CA SER A 75 -33.13 9.41 10.73
C SER A 75 -31.60 9.37 10.54
N PRO A 76 -30.87 8.60 11.36
CA PRO A 76 -29.41 8.47 11.24
C PRO A 76 -29.03 7.87 9.88
N THR A 77 -27.87 8.28 9.36
CA THR A 77 -27.31 7.76 8.11
C THR A 77 -26.03 7.01 8.43
N SER A 78 -26.02 5.70 8.19
CA SER A 78 -24.85 4.85 8.40
C SER A 78 -23.93 4.92 7.18
N CYS A 79 -22.72 5.45 7.38
CA CYS A 79 -21.72 5.57 6.32
C CYS A 79 -20.50 4.72 6.68
N THR A 80 -20.11 3.83 5.78
CA THR A 80 -18.96 2.95 6.00
C THR A 80 -17.69 3.58 5.46
N PHE A 81 -16.72 3.81 6.35
CA PHE A 81 -15.39 4.31 6.04
C PHE A 81 -14.37 3.23 6.35
N PHE A 82 -13.70 2.70 5.32
CA PHE A 82 -12.61 1.73 5.47
C PHE A 82 -12.98 0.48 6.30
N GLY A 83 -14.23 0.02 6.18
CA GLY A 83 -14.76 -1.12 6.95
C GLY A 83 -15.26 -0.78 8.35
N VAL A 84 -15.19 0.50 8.76
CA VAL A 84 -15.77 1.00 10.00
C VAL A 84 -17.06 1.74 9.65
N THR A 85 -18.19 1.24 10.11
CA THR A 85 -19.48 1.91 9.96
C THR A 85 -19.58 3.02 10.98
N VAL A 86 -19.73 4.26 10.51
CA VAL A 86 -19.97 5.44 11.33
C VAL A 86 -21.42 5.82 11.14
N ASP A 87 -22.20 5.78 12.22
CA ASP A 87 -23.53 6.35 12.25
C ASP A 87 -23.41 7.87 12.36
N VAL A 88 -23.78 8.57 11.30
CA VAL A 88 -23.90 10.02 11.30
C VAL A 88 -25.28 10.34 11.91
N PRO A 89 -25.33 10.95 13.12
CA PRO A 89 -26.60 11.33 13.73
C PRO A 89 -27.34 12.31 12.81
N GLY A 90 -28.66 12.16 12.70
CA GLY A 90 -29.49 12.98 11.82
C GLY A 90 -29.25 14.47 12.02
N VAL A 91 -29.23 15.21 10.92
CA VAL A 91 -29.06 16.68 10.92
C VAL A 91 -30.17 17.29 11.77
N THR A 92 -29.81 17.92 12.89
CA THR A 92 -30.70 18.88 13.56
C THR A 92 -30.65 20.16 12.75
N ILE A 93 -31.79 20.56 12.18
CA ILE A 93 -31.90 21.86 11.53
C ILE A 93 -31.75 22.93 12.62
N PRO A 94 -30.79 23.87 12.53
CA PRO A 94 -30.70 24.98 13.45
C PRO A 94 -31.82 25.97 13.11
N GLY A 95 -32.97 25.69 13.71
CA GLY A 95 -34.21 26.42 13.59
C GLY A 95 -35.30 25.60 14.26
N GLY A 96 -35.57 25.90 15.53
CA GLY A 96 -36.89 25.63 16.10
C GLY A 96 -37.96 26.18 15.15
N ASP A 97 -39.14 25.60 15.08
CA ASP A 97 -40.02 25.67 16.23
C ASP A 97 -40.82 24.39 16.46
N ALA A 98 -41.01 24.11 17.75
CA ALA A 98 -42.03 23.23 18.24
C ALA A 98 -43.43 23.68 17.74
N GLY A 99 -44.18 22.73 17.21
CA GLY A 99 -45.63 22.78 17.03
C GLY A 99 -46.19 21.40 17.31
#